data_AF-A0A182SN04-F1
#
_entry.id   AF-A0A182SN04-F1
#
_cell.length_a   1.000
_cell.length_b   1.000
_cell.length_c   1.000
_cell.angle_alpha   90.00
_cell.angle_beta   90.00
_cell.angle_gamma   90.00
#
_symmetry.space_group_name_H-M   'P 1'
#
loop_
_entity.id
_entity.type
_entity.pdbx_description
1 polymer ?
#
loop_
_entity_poly.entity_id
_entity_poly.type
_entity_poly.pdbx_seq_one_letter_code
_entity_poly.pdbx_strand_id
1 'polypeptide(L)'
;MESGSCSPAAPQEDPVTDVCLACICEASSGCDASLRCNGDVCGMFRITWAYWADAGKPVQQGDSPDSQNAYANCANEPYCAARTVQGYMRKFGQDCNGDGTIDCFDHAIIHKLGGYNCKNQVPILYQSKVDECIQRKAVEYGAIIDSIVFHTRITSTYHSELFEWLLLQPIPPSPLLPALLLPPPTPPPPPPPPAPPPPPPPRPNPDGPGDEAEADSTRAFGVELLTAVMSDVVTGLPVAMFVLLMGDFDATGAILAFRPSLDGPDLLGPIFSTVISGIDSTGFAGLPGWV
;
A
#
# COMPACT_ATOMS: atom_id res chain seq x y z
N MET A 1 50.16 -2.65 -17.31
CA MET A 1 49.02 -3.20 -16.55
C MET A 1 48.51 -2.05 -15.70
N GLU A 2 47.54 -1.31 -16.24
CA GLU A 2 46.97 -0.15 -15.54
C GLU A 2 45.72 -0.62 -14.79
N SER A 3 45.75 -0.44 -13.49
CA SER A 3 44.71 -0.77 -12.53
C SER A 3 43.50 0.16 -12.71
N GLY A 4 42.44 -0.34 -13.33
CA GLY A 4 41.14 0.33 -13.41
C GLY A 4 40.39 0.20 -12.10
N SER A 5 40.29 1.31 -11.37
CA SER A 5 39.52 1.45 -10.13
C SER A 5 38.01 1.32 -10.43
N CYS A 6 37.32 0.34 -9.84
CA CYS A 6 35.86 0.35 -9.75
C CYS A 6 35.43 1.49 -8.80
N SER A 7 34.81 2.54 -9.34
CA SER A 7 34.04 3.47 -8.51
C SER A 7 32.72 2.79 -8.12
N PRO A 8 32.30 2.83 -6.84
CA PRO A 8 30.98 2.38 -6.44
C PRO A 8 29.94 3.34 -7.03
N ALA A 9 28.99 2.80 -7.81
CA ALA A 9 27.80 3.53 -8.19
C ALA A 9 27.06 3.99 -6.91
N ALA A 10 26.59 5.24 -6.89
CA ALA A 10 25.83 5.77 -5.75
C ALA A 10 24.61 4.87 -5.47
N PRO A 11 24.18 4.73 -4.20
CA PRO A 11 22.95 4.00 -3.87
C PRO A 11 21.78 4.68 -4.58
N GLN A 12 21.19 4.01 -5.57
CA GLN A 12 19.93 4.48 -6.15
C GLN A 12 18.82 4.16 -5.15
N GLU A 13 18.12 5.19 -4.69
CA GLU A 13 16.95 5.03 -3.84
C GLU A 13 15.84 4.31 -4.64
N ASP A 14 15.20 3.35 -3.98
CA ASP A 14 14.12 2.56 -4.56
C ASP A 14 12.79 3.29 -4.33
N PRO A 15 12.13 3.83 -5.38
CA PRO A 15 10.93 4.66 -5.22
C PRO A 15 9.68 3.85 -4.82
N VAL A 16 9.69 2.53 -5.03
CA VAL A 16 8.56 1.65 -4.71
C VAL A 16 8.86 0.90 -3.42
N THR A 17 7.94 0.94 -2.46
CA THR A 17 8.09 0.17 -1.21
C THR A 17 7.87 -1.33 -1.45
N ASP A 18 8.41 -2.17 -0.57
CA ASP A 18 8.18 -3.63 -0.62
C ASP A 18 6.69 -3.99 -0.55
N VAL A 19 5.94 -3.24 0.26
CA VAL A 19 4.48 -3.38 0.38
C VAL A 19 3.80 -3.11 -0.96
N CYS A 20 4.23 -2.05 -1.64
CA CYS A 20 3.67 -1.71 -2.94
C CYS A 20 4.02 -2.74 -4.01
N LEU A 21 5.27 -3.21 -4.05
CA LEU A 21 5.70 -4.29 -4.95
C LEU A 21 4.85 -5.55 -4.75
N ALA A 22 4.57 -5.93 -3.50
CA ALA A 22 3.71 -7.07 -3.21
C ALA A 22 2.29 -6.90 -3.76
N CYS A 23 1.69 -5.71 -3.60
CA CYS A 23 0.34 -5.45 -4.09
C CYS A 23 0.25 -5.38 -5.62
N ILE A 24 1.25 -4.78 -6.28
CA ILE A 24 1.34 -4.79 -7.75
C ILE A 24 1.43 -6.22 -8.28
N CYS A 25 2.26 -7.05 -7.64
CA CYS A 25 2.45 -8.45 -7.98
C CYS A 25 1.17 -9.29 -7.78
N GLU A 26 0.46 -9.09 -6.67
CA GLU A 26 -0.79 -9.77 -6.37
C GLU A 26 -1.89 -9.41 -7.38
N ALA A 27 -2.03 -8.12 -7.70
CA ALA A 27 -3.00 -7.67 -8.69
C ALA A 27 -2.67 -8.14 -10.12
N SER A 28 -1.39 -8.32 -10.44
CA SER A 28 -0.92 -8.72 -11.77
C SER A 28 -1.10 -10.21 -12.04
N SER A 29 -0.76 -11.06 -11.07
CA SER A 29 -0.79 -12.52 -11.25
C SER A 29 -1.16 -13.34 -10.02
N GLY A 30 -1.51 -12.69 -8.90
CA GLY A 30 -1.59 -13.35 -7.60
C GLY A 30 -0.21 -13.71 -7.04
N CYS A 31 0.85 -13.02 -7.49
CA CYS A 31 2.24 -13.34 -7.16
C CYS A 31 2.68 -14.78 -7.46
N ASP A 32 2.12 -15.38 -8.51
CA ASP A 32 2.51 -16.71 -8.93
C ASP A 32 3.92 -16.72 -9.55
N ALA A 33 4.90 -17.15 -8.76
CA ALA A 33 6.30 -17.29 -9.17
C ALA A 33 6.56 -18.47 -10.13
N SER A 34 5.56 -19.34 -10.34
CA SER A 34 5.64 -20.40 -11.33
C SER A 34 5.38 -19.88 -12.75
N LEU A 35 4.76 -18.71 -12.89
CA LEU A 35 4.50 -18.09 -14.18
C LEU A 35 5.79 -17.77 -14.90
N ARG A 36 5.87 -18.26 -16.12
CA ARG A 36 6.94 -18.00 -17.07
C ARG A 36 6.47 -16.96 -18.09
N CYS A 37 7.15 -16.91 -19.23
CA CYS A 37 6.73 -16.09 -20.35
C CYS A 37 5.54 -16.72 -21.09
N ASN A 38 4.51 -15.92 -21.31
CA ASN A 38 3.40 -16.20 -22.20
C ASN A 38 3.38 -15.11 -23.28
N GLY A 39 3.84 -15.45 -24.48
CA GLY A 39 4.11 -14.47 -25.53
C GLY A 39 5.16 -13.44 -25.07
N ASP A 40 4.84 -12.16 -25.20
CA ASP A 40 5.73 -11.05 -24.84
C ASP A 40 5.69 -10.67 -23.35
N VAL A 41 4.85 -11.33 -22.55
CA VAL A 41 4.62 -11.01 -21.13
C VAL A 41 5.23 -12.09 -20.24
N CYS A 42 6.08 -11.72 -19.28
CA CYS A 42 6.82 -12.66 -18.44
C CYS A 42 6.67 -12.41 -16.94
N GLY A 43 6.68 -13.51 -16.18
CA GLY A 43 6.83 -13.52 -14.73
C GLY A 43 5.62 -13.04 -13.93
N MET A 44 5.77 -13.04 -12.61
CA MET A 44 4.72 -12.66 -11.66
C MET A 44 4.26 -11.19 -11.79
N PHE A 45 5.17 -10.32 -12.23
CA PHE A 45 4.88 -8.91 -12.49
C PHE A 45 4.35 -8.65 -13.91
N ARG A 46 4.10 -9.69 -14.73
CA ARG A 46 3.56 -9.54 -16.09
C ARG A 46 4.31 -8.47 -16.90
N ILE A 47 5.64 -8.48 -16.80
CA ILE A 47 6.52 -7.49 -17.43
C ILE A 47 6.60 -7.79 -18.93
N THR A 48 6.70 -6.76 -19.78
CA THR A 48 7.00 -6.89 -21.20
C THR A 48 8.46 -6.56 -21.51
N TRP A 49 8.96 -6.96 -22.68
CA TRP A 49 10.33 -6.61 -23.08
C TRP A 49 10.57 -5.10 -23.09
N ALA A 50 9.61 -4.31 -23.59
CA ALA A 50 9.72 -2.85 -23.63
C ALA A 50 9.76 -2.25 -22.22
N TYR A 51 8.92 -2.75 -21.31
CA TYR A 51 8.94 -2.35 -19.89
C TYR A 51 10.32 -2.61 -19.28
N TRP A 52 10.89 -3.79 -19.49
CA TRP A 52 12.22 -4.15 -19.00
C TRP A 52 13.34 -3.31 -19.60
N ALA A 53 13.26 -3.03 -20.90
CA ALA A 53 14.23 -2.19 -21.59
C ALA A 53 14.21 -0.75 -21.06
N ASP A 54 13.02 -0.20 -20.85
CA ASP A 54 12.84 1.14 -20.30
C ASP A 54 13.29 1.26 -18.84
N ALA A 55 13.18 0.19 -18.06
CA ALA A 55 13.67 0.12 -16.68
C ALA A 55 15.20 0.10 -16.56
N GLY A 56 15.93 0.14 -17.69
CA GLY A 56 17.39 0.11 -17.71
C GLY A 56 17.99 -1.29 -17.90
N LYS A 57 17.19 -2.26 -18.37
CA LYS A 57 17.63 -3.64 -18.65
C LYS A 57 18.37 -4.31 -17.48
N PRO A 58 17.81 -4.33 -16.26
CA PRO A 58 18.43 -5.02 -15.15
C PRO A 58 18.59 -6.50 -15.48
N VAL A 59 19.67 -7.11 -15.01
CA VAL A 59 19.95 -8.53 -15.24
C VAL A 59 20.28 -9.25 -13.95
N GLN A 60 20.27 -10.58 -14.01
CA GLN A 60 20.81 -11.41 -12.94
C GLN A 60 22.33 -11.34 -12.93
N GLN A 61 22.94 -11.72 -11.81
CA GLN A 61 24.40 -11.72 -11.69
C GLN A 61 25.02 -12.69 -12.72
N GLY A 62 25.96 -12.17 -13.52
CA GLY A 62 26.65 -12.96 -14.55
C GLY A 62 25.95 -13.02 -15.91
N ASP A 63 24.76 -12.44 -16.05
CA ASP A 63 24.09 -12.28 -17.34
C ASP A 63 24.45 -10.91 -17.96
N SER A 64 24.17 -10.74 -19.26
CA SER A 64 24.46 -9.51 -20.01
C SER A 64 23.16 -8.82 -20.44
N PRO A 65 23.01 -7.49 -20.27
CA PRO A 65 21.82 -6.76 -20.73
C PRO A 65 21.51 -6.86 -22.23
N ASP A 66 22.49 -7.27 -23.04
CA ASP A 66 22.34 -7.43 -24.50
C ASP A 66 22.07 -8.89 -24.91
N SER A 67 22.04 -9.82 -23.96
CA SER A 67 21.68 -11.22 -24.20
C SER A 67 20.20 -11.33 -24.56
N GLN A 68 19.89 -12.16 -25.56
CA GLN A 68 18.50 -12.40 -25.98
C GLN A 68 17.63 -12.99 -24.87
N ASN A 69 18.25 -13.70 -23.91
CA ASN A 69 17.55 -14.33 -22.79
C ASN A 69 17.52 -13.44 -21.53
N ALA A 70 18.23 -12.31 -21.51
CA ALA A 70 18.37 -11.46 -20.33
C ALA A 70 17.02 -11.00 -19.77
N TYR A 71 16.14 -10.57 -20.68
CA TYR A 71 14.78 -10.16 -20.35
C TYR A 71 14.01 -11.28 -19.65
N ALA A 72 13.91 -12.46 -20.29
CA ALA A 72 13.14 -13.58 -19.76
C ALA A 72 13.75 -14.11 -18.44
N ASN A 73 15.08 -14.18 -18.36
CA ASN A 73 15.78 -14.56 -17.15
C ASN A 73 15.46 -13.60 -16.00
N CYS A 74 15.50 -12.29 -16.25
CA CYS A 74 15.23 -11.29 -15.23
C CYS A 74 13.75 -11.25 -14.81
N ALA A 75 12.82 -11.20 -15.78
CA ALA A 75 11.40 -11.08 -15.50
C ALA A 75 10.83 -12.30 -14.75
N ASN A 76 11.41 -13.48 -14.94
CA ASN A 76 11.00 -14.71 -14.25
C ASN A 76 11.69 -14.92 -12.89
N GLU A 77 12.59 -14.02 -12.48
CA GLU A 77 13.28 -14.07 -11.19
C GLU A 77 12.73 -12.95 -10.28
N PRO A 78 12.21 -13.27 -9.07
CA PRO A 78 11.50 -12.31 -8.24
C PRO A 78 12.25 -11.01 -7.97
N TYR A 79 13.54 -11.09 -7.62
CA TYR A 79 14.32 -9.90 -7.25
C TYR A 79 14.67 -9.05 -8.47
N CYS A 80 15.00 -9.66 -9.60
CA CYS A 80 15.31 -8.96 -10.84
C CYS A 80 14.04 -8.33 -11.44
N ALA A 81 12.91 -9.02 -11.37
CA ALA A 81 11.61 -8.48 -11.76
C ALA A 81 11.24 -7.27 -10.88
N ALA A 82 11.41 -7.34 -9.56
CA ALA A 82 11.21 -6.20 -8.67
C ALA A 82 12.14 -5.02 -9.02
N ARG A 83 13.44 -5.26 -9.27
CA ARG A 83 14.36 -4.21 -9.74
C ARG A 83 13.93 -3.60 -11.07
N THR A 84 13.30 -4.38 -11.94
CA THR A 84 12.72 -3.89 -13.18
C THR A 84 11.55 -2.93 -12.90
N VAL A 85 10.66 -3.27 -11.97
CA VAL A 85 9.59 -2.36 -11.54
C VAL A 85 10.18 -1.08 -10.95
N GLN A 86 11.17 -1.18 -10.06
CA GLN A 86 11.86 -0.02 -9.49
C GLN A 86 12.46 0.89 -10.56
N GLY A 87 13.24 0.33 -11.49
CA GLY A 87 13.86 1.09 -12.57
C GLY A 87 12.83 1.77 -13.48
N TYR A 88 11.70 1.11 -13.74
CA TYR A 88 10.60 1.69 -14.51
C TYR A 88 9.96 2.87 -13.78
N MET A 89 9.70 2.75 -12.47
CA MET A 89 9.14 3.84 -11.66
C MET A 89 10.12 5.00 -11.48
N ARG A 90 11.44 4.76 -11.44
CA ARG A 90 12.42 5.86 -11.49
C ARG A 90 12.34 6.66 -12.78
N LYS A 91 11.94 6.04 -13.89
CA LYS A 91 11.84 6.69 -15.20
C LYS A 91 10.48 7.36 -15.43
N PHE A 92 9.40 6.72 -14.97
CA PHE A 92 8.02 7.12 -15.30
C PHE A 92 7.16 7.50 -14.10
N GLY A 93 7.71 7.46 -12.89
CA GLY A 93 7.02 7.87 -11.66
C GLY A 93 6.49 9.29 -11.77
N GLN A 94 5.17 9.42 -11.65
CA GLN A 94 4.45 10.68 -11.73
C GLN A 94 3.09 10.51 -11.05
N ASP A 95 2.50 11.62 -10.62
CA ASP A 95 1.14 11.62 -10.08
C ASP A 95 0.18 11.29 -11.22
N CYS A 96 -0.54 10.17 -11.10
CA CYS A 96 -1.49 9.65 -12.06
C CYS A 96 -2.93 9.88 -11.61
N ASN A 97 -3.24 9.80 -10.32
CA ASN A 97 -4.60 9.99 -9.80
C ASN A 97 -4.99 11.48 -9.55
N GLY A 98 -4.03 12.40 -9.57
CA GLY A 98 -4.20 13.84 -9.39
C GLY A 98 -4.25 14.31 -7.92
N ASP A 99 -3.77 13.51 -6.97
CA ASP A 99 -3.81 13.84 -5.54
C ASP A 99 -2.63 14.69 -5.03
N GLY A 100 -1.65 14.96 -5.90
CA GLY A 100 -0.47 15.77 -5.60
C GLY A 100 0.68 14.99 -4.95
N THR A 101 0.54 13.68 -4.79
CA THR A 101 1.59 12.78 -4.32
C THR A 101 1.94 11.73 -5.39
N ILE A 102 3.12 11.13 -5.27
CA ILE A 102 3.51 9.98 -6.10
C ILE A 102 3.65 8.83 -5.14
N ASP A 103 2.65 7.95 -5.11
CA ASP A 103 2.57 6.86 -4.15
C ASP A 103 2.34 5.50 -4.80
N CYS A 104 1.93 4.52 -3.99
CA CYS A 104 1.70 3.17 -4.50
C CYS A 104 0.56 3.08 -5.52
N PHE A 105 -0.48 3.90 -5.37
CA PHE A 105 -1.58 3.91 -6.33
C PHE A 105 -1.07 4.37 -7.69
N ASP A 106 -0.26 5.42 -7.75
CA ASP A 106 0.34 5.88 -9.01
C ASP A 106 1.26 4.83 -9.64
N HIS A 107 2.14 4.22 -8.83
CA HIS A 107 3.02 3.16 -9.30
C HIS A 107 2.24 1.97 -9.87
N ALA A 108 1.15 1.55 -9.24
CA ALA A 108 0.32 0.46 -9.75
C ALA A 108 -0.37 0.83 -11.08
N ILE A 109 -0.86 2.06 -11.21
CA ILE A 109 -1.46 2.57 -12.45
C ILE A 109 -0.42 2.60 -13.58
N ILE A 110 0.78 3.13 -13.30
CA ILE A 110 1.90 3.17 -14.26
C ILE A 110 2.32 1.75 -14.65
N HIS A 111 2.32 0.81 -13.71
CA HIS A 111 2.65 -0.57 -14.01
C HIS A 111 1.65 -1.20 -15.00
N LYS A 112 0.36 -0.91 -14.81
CA LYS A 112 -0.72 -1.50 -15.61
C LYS A 112 -0.90 -0.85 -16.97
N LEU A 113 -0.79 0.47 -17.05
CA LEU A 113 -1.09 1.26 -18.25
C LEU A 113 0.18 1.72 -18.99
N GLY A 114 1.33 1.69 -18.33
CA GLY A 114 2.56 2.33 -18.77
C GLY A 114 2.60 3.82 -18.40
N GLY A 115 3.81 4.39 -18.38
CA GLY A 115 4.02 5.78 -17.96
C GLY A 115 3.17 6.80 -18.73
N TYR A 116 3.12 6.72 -20.06
CA TYR A 116 2.43 7.72 -20.88
C TYR A 116 0.90 7.66 -20.81
N ASN A 117 0.33 6.54 -20.38
CA ASN A 117 -1.11 6.31 -20.38
C ASN A 117 -1.70 6.28 -18.98
N CYS A 118 -0.95 6.65 -17.94
CA CYS A 118 -1.38 6.48 -16.56
C CYS A 118 -2.59 7.36 -16.17
N LYS A 119 -2.92 8.38 -16.98
CA LYS A 119 -4.14 9.19 -16.81
C LYS A 119 -5.39 8.56 -17.41
N ASN A 120 -5.27 7.41 -18.10
CA ASN A 120 -6.41 6.70 -18.68
C ASN A 120 -7.13 5.85 -17.63
N GLN A 121 -8.31 5.34 -18.00
CA GLN A 121 -9.11 4.48 -17.13
C GLN A 121 -8.39 3.15 -16.86
N VAL A 122 -8.18 2.86 -15.57
CA VAL A 122 -7.61 1.61 -15.09
C VAL A 122 -8.71 0.54 -15.04
N PRO A 123 -8.44 -0.71 -15.42
CA PRO A 123 -9.41 -1.80 -15.24
C PRO A 123 -9.83 -1.94 -13.78
N ILE A 124 -11.14 -1.92 -13.52
CA ILE A 124 -11.71 -1.92 -12.16
C ILE A 124 -11.19 -3.09 -11.32
N LEU A 125 -11.11 -4.29 -11.91
CA LEU A 125 -10.63 -5.50 -11.22
C LEU A 125 -9.15 -5.43 -10.83
N TYR A 126 -8.33 -4.69 -11.59
CA TYR A 126 -6.93 -4.51 -11.24
C TYR A 126 -6.81 -3.50 -10.09
N GLN A 127 -7.47 -2.36 -10.23
CA GLN A 127 -7.49 -1.31 -9.22
C GLN A 127 -8.01 -1.83 -7.88
N SER A 128 -9.14 -2.55 -7.87
CA SER A 128 -9.72 -3.08 -6.64
C SER A 128 -8.79 -4.04 -5.90
N LYS A 129 -8.05 -4.89 -6.63
CA LYS A 129 -7.06 -5.80 -6.03
C LYS A 129 -5.88 -5.05 -5.41
N VAL A 130 -5.42 -3.98 -6.04
CA VAL A 130 -4.36 -3.12 -5.50
C VAL A 130 -4.86 -2.44 -4.23
N ASP A 131 -6.04 -1.81 -4.29
CA ASP A 131 -6.64 -1.10 -3.16
C ASP A 131 -6.86 -2.04 -1.96
N GLU A 132 -7.45 -3.22 -2.19
CA GLU A 132 -7.68 -4.24 -1.17
C GLU A 132 -6.36 -4.73 -0.54
N CYS A 133 -5.33 -4.95 -1.36
CA CYS A 133 -4.02 -5.36 -0.85
C CYS A 133 -3.38 -4.27 0.03
N ILE A 134 -3.40 -3.02 -0.42
CA ILE A 134 -2.84 -1.88 0.32
C ILE A 134 -3.56 -1.73 1.66
N GLN A 135 -4.89 -1.78 1.67
CA GLN A 135 -5.68 -1.69 2.91
C GLN A 135 -5.37 -2.84 3.86
N ARG A 136 -5.32 -4.08 3.35
CA ARG A 136 -4.98 -5.26 4.16
C ARG A 136 -3.59 -5.14 4.77
N LYS A 137 -2.60 -4.68 4.00
CA LYS A 137 -1.22 -4.48 4.48
C LYS A 137 -1.13 -3.32 5.45
N ALA A 138 -1.85 -2.22 5.24
CA ALA A 138 -1.88 -1.10 6.18
C ALA A 138 -2.39 -1.52 7.56
N VAL A 139 -3.40 -2.39 7.64
CA VAL A 139 -3.89 -2.95 8.92
C VAL A 139 -2.85 -3.86 9.57
N GLU A 140 -2.19 -4.72 8.79
CA GLU A 140 -1.12 -5.62 9.28
C GLU A 140 0.05 -4.82 9.87
N TYR A 141 0.56 -3.82 9.14
CA TYR A 141 1.65 -2.97 9.61
C TYR A 141 1.22 -2.00 10.71
N GLY A 142 -0.01 -1.49 10.68
CA GLY A 142 -0.58 -0.65 11.73
C GLY A 142 -0.67 -1.37 13.07
N ALA A 143 -1.15 -2.62 13.08
CA ALA A 143 -1.19 -3.46 14.28
C ALA A 143 0.20 -3.77 14.84
N ILE A 144 1.22 -3.88 13.97
CA ILE A 144 2.61 -4.07 14.40
C ILE A 144 3.16 -2.80 15.05
N ILE A 145 2.90 -1.62 14.49
CA ILE A 145 3.32 -0.35 15.10
C ILE A 145 2.60 -0.12 16.42
N ASP A 146 1.30 -0.39 16.53
CA ASP A 146 0.59 -0.30 17.81
C ASP A 146 1.16 -1.29 18.84
N SER A 147 1.52 -2.50 18.44
CA SER A 147 2.17 -3.49 19.31
C SER A 147 3.58 -3.06 19.74
N ILE A 148 4.41 -2.53 18.82
CA ILE A 148 5.76 -2.02 19.14
C ILE A 148 5.67 -0.77 20.02
N VAL A 149 4.76 0.16 19.72
CA VAL A 149 4.51 1.36 20.54
C VAL A 149 4.00 0.93 21.92
N PHE A 150 3.15 -0.09 22.02
CA PHE A 150 2.72 -0.66 23.28
C PHE A 150 3.90 -1.28 24.06
N HIS A 151 4.79 -2.05 23.41
CA HIS A 151 5.99 -2.61 24.03
C HIS A 151 7.02 -1.54 24.44
N THR A 152 7.22 -0.49 23.63
CA THR A 152 8.11 0.64 23.99
C THR A 152 7.49 1.51 25.08
N ARG A 153 6.17 1.69 25.10
CA ARG A 153 5.46 2.38 26.19
C ARG A 153 5.53 1.59 27.50
N ILE A 154 5.39 0.26 27.44
CA ILE A 154 5.57 -0.65 28.58
C ILE A 154 7.02 -0.59 29.10
N THR A 155 8.03 -0.69 28.24
CA THR A 155 9.44 -0.60 28.67
C THR A 155 9.82 0.80 29.17
N SER A 156 9.23 1.87 28.62
CA SER A 156 9.40 3.24 29.12
C SER A 156 8.76 3.45 30.49
N THR A 157 7.63 2.80 30.80
CA THR A 157 7.04 2.82 32.17
C THR A 157 7.84 2.00 33.18
N TYR A 158 8.60 0.98 32.74
CA TYR A 158 9.53 0.26 33.62
C TYR A 158 10.89 0.95 33.77
N HIS A 159 11.22 1.89 32.90
CA HIS A 159 12.47 2.67 32.97
C HIS A 159 12.39 3.88 33.92
N SER A 160 11.29 4.08 34.64
CA SER A 160 11.21 5.09 35.71
C SER A 160 11.72 4.60 37.07
N GLU A 161 11.89 3.29 37.28
CA GLU A 161 12.38 2.72 38.56
C GLU A 161 13.90 2.42 38.55
N LEU A 162 14.60 2.62 37.42
CA LEU A 162 16.06 2.44 37.31
C LEU A 162 16.83 3.72 36.98
N PHE A 163 16.16 4.79 36.54
CA PHE A 163 16.83 6.06 36.21
C PHE A 163 17.08 6.96 37.44
N GLU A 164 16.42 6.69 38.59
CA GLU A 164 16.72 7.37 39.86
C GLU A 164 18.02 6.87 40.52
N TRP A 165 18.55 5.71 40.12
CA TRP A 165 19.83 5.17 40.60
C TRP A 165 21.04 5.64 39.80
N LEU A 166 20.86 6.11 38.56
CA LEU A 166 21.97 6.53 37.69
C LEU A 166 22.34 8.02 37.81
N LEU A 167 21.49 8.84 38.46
CA LEU A 167 21.74 10.28 38.69
C LEU A 167 22.66 10.57 39.90
N LEU A 168 23.16 9.55 40.60
CA LEU A 168 24.03 9.70 41.77
C LEU A 168 25.48 9.28 41.55
N GLN A 169 25.89 9.00 40.31
CA GLN A 169 27.31 8.77 40.01
C GLN A 169 27.97 10.09 39.56
N PRO A 170 29.05 10.53 40.22
CA PRO A 170 29.78 11.73 39.83
C PRO A 170 30.41 11.52 38.45
N ILE A 171 29.94 12.28 37.47
CA ILE A 171 30.47 12.32 36.11
C ILE A 171 31.90 12.92 36.18
N PRO A 172 32.97 12.20 35.78
CA PRO A 172 34.28 12.82 35.64
C PRO A 172 34.25 13.85 34.51
N PRO A 173 34.91 15.02 34.64
CA PRO A 173 34.94 16.00 33.57
C PRO A 173 35.70 15.42 32.36
N SER A 174 34.97 15.11 31.29
CA SER A 174 35.55 14.70 30.01
C SER A 174 36.39 15.83 29.41
N PRO A 175 37.55 15.52 28.81
CA PRO A 175 38.35 16.51 28.12
C PRO A 175 37.64 16.95 26.82
N LEU A 176 37.67 18.26 26.59
CA LEU A 176 37.13 18.93 25.41
C LEU A 176 37.82 18.38 24.14
N LEU A 177 37.07 17.66 23.31
CA LEU A 177 37.51 17.31 21.96
C LEU A 177 37.40 18.55 21.05
N PRO A 178 38.42 18.85 20.22
CA PRO A 178 38.37 19.99 19.31
C PRO A 178 37.30 19.78 18.25
N ALA A 179 36.54 20.84 17.98
CA ALA A 179 35.51 20.89 16.95
C ALA A 179 36.12 20.54 15.58
N LEU A 180 35.75 19.38 15.04
CA LEU A 180 36.02 19.04 13.65
C LEU A 180 35.10 19.89 12.78
N LEU A 181 35.71 20.84 12.06
CA LEU A 181 35.07 21.64 11.03
C LEU A 181 34.57 20.72 9.93
N LEU A 182 33.25 20.63 9.76
CA LEU A 182 32.62 19.93 8.65
C LEU A 182 33.05 20.59 7.33
N PRO A 183 33.49 19.82 6.31
CA PRO A 183 33.79 20.37 4.99
C PRO A 183 32.51 20.94 4.36
N PRO A 184 32.62 21.99 3.51
CA PRO A 184 31.46 22.60 2.85
C PRO A 184 30.75 21.58 1.94
N PRO A 185 29.41 21.68 1.82
CA PRO A 185 28.64 20.80 0.95
C PRO A 185 29.11 20.94 -0.50
N THR A 186 29.34 19.81 -1.17
CA THR A 186 29.68 19.78 -2.59
C THR A 186 28.47 20.22 -3.43
N PRO A 187 28.69 20.97 -4.53
CA PRO A 187 27.62 21.41 -5.40
C PRO A 187 26.92 20.21 -6.07
N PRO A 188 25.60 20.28 -6.33
CA PRO A 188 24.86 19.21 -6.99
C PRO A 188 25.37 18.99 -8.42
N PRO A 189 25.37 17.74 -8.90
CA PRO A 189 25.76 17.44 -10.28
C PRO A 189 24.78 18.08 -11.28
N PRO A 190 25.26 18.41 -12.50
CA PRO A 190 24.41 18.95 -13.55
C PRO A 190 23.32 17.95 -13.97
N PRO A 191 22.15 18.42 -14.41
CA PRO A 191 21.08 17.55 -14.88
C PRO A 191 21.53 16.75 -16.11
N PRO A 192 21.09 15.49 -16.25
CA PRO A 192 21.40 14.67 -17.42
C PRO A 192 20.80 15.30 -18.70
N PRO A 193 21.42 15.07 -19.87
CA PRO A 193 20.88 15.54 -21.14
C PRO A 193 19.51 14.91 -21.43
N PRO A 194 18.63 15.60 -22.17
CA PRO A 194 17.33 15.08 -22.55
C PRO A 194 17.48 13.79 -23.36
N ALA A 195 16.61 12.81 -23.06
CA ALA A 195 16.58 11.54 -23.77
C ALA A 195 16.25 11.76 -25.27
N PRO A 196 16.83 10.95 -26.18
CA PRO A 196 16.48 11.00 -27.59
C PRO A 196 15.00 10.63 -27.81
N PRO A 197 14.36 11.16 -28.87
CA PRO A 197 12.97 10.85 -29.17
C PRO A 197 12.80 9.34 -29.48
N PRO A 198 11.67 8.73 -29.10
CA PRO A 198 11.42 7.33 -29.37
C PRO A 198 11.33 7.06 -30.88
N PRO A 199 11.69 5.84 -31.33
CA PRO A 199 11.50 5.43 -32.71
C PRO A 199 10.01 5.42 -33.08
N PRO A 200 9.67 5.67 -34.36
CA PRO A 200 8.30 5.62 -34.82
C PRO A 200 7.71 4.20 -34.65
N PRO A 201 6.39 4.09 -34.36
CA PRO A 201 5.75 2.79 -34.21
C PRO A 201 5.83 1.97 -35.50
N PRO A 202 5.90 0.62 -35.41
CA PRO A 202 5.80 -0.26 -36.57
C PRO A 202 4.50 0.00 -37.34
N ARG A 203 4.57 0.00 -38.67
CA ARG A 203 3.37 0.07 -39.51
C ARG A 203 2.48 -1.16 -39.26
N PRO A 204 1.14 -1.00 -39.16
CA PRO A 204 0.23 -2.13 -39.11
C PRO A 204 0.38 -3.01 -40.36
N ASN A 205 0.49 -4.32 -40.17
CA ASN A 205 0.42 -5.28 -41.28
C ASN A 205 -1.02 -5.31 -41.82
N PRO A 206 -1.22 -5.23 -43.14
CA PRO A 206 -2.56 -5.17 -43.74
C PRO A 206 -3.30 -6.52 -43.82
N ASP A 207 -2.68 -7.64 -43.40
CA ASP A 207 -3.22 -8.99 -43.62
C ASP A 207 -3.36 -9.78 -42.30
N GLY A 208 -4.19 -9.29 -41.38
CA GLY A 208 -4.61 -10.00 -40.16
C GLY A 208 -6.13 -10.27 -40.15
N PRO A 209 -6.59 -11.48 -39.80
CA PRO A 209 -8.01 -11.81 -39.73
C PRO A 209 -8.70 -11.11 -38.56
N GLY A 210 -10.00 -10.86 -38.76
CA GLY A 210 -10.82 -9.92 -38.01
C GLY A 210 -10.93 -10.14 -36.50
N ASP A 211 -11.19 -9.02 -35.84
CA ASP A 211 -11.46 -8.85 -34.43
C ASP A 211 -12.57 -9.80 -33.93
N GLU A 212 -12.24 -10.66 -32.97
CA GLU A 212 -13.24 -11.25 -32.08
C GLU A 212 -13.39 -10.29 -30.88
N ALA A 213 -14.51 -9.58 -30.87
CA ALA A 213 -14.94 -8.73 -29.78
C ALA A 213 -15.07 -9.55 -28.49
N GLU A 214 -14.27 -9.22 -27.48
CA GLU A 214 -14.48 -9.73 -26.13
C GLU A 214 -15.77 -9.09 -25.58
N ALA A 215 -16.82 -9.90 -25.48
CA ALA A 215 -18.12 -9.48 -24.98
C ALA A 215 -18.05 -9.23 -23.47
N ASP A 216 -18.33 -7.97 -23.13
CA ASP A 216 -18.71 -7.46 -21.82
C ASP A 216 -19.73 -8.38 -21.12
N SER A 217 -19.31 -9.00 -20.00
CA SER A 217 -20.19 -9.69 -19.07
C SER A 217 -20.51 -8.78 -17.88
N THR A 218 -21.13 -7.63 -18.16
CA THR A 218 -21.88 -6.87 -17.17
C THR A 218 -23.18 -7.62 -16.87
N ARG A 219 -23.11 -8.59 -15.94
CA ARG A 219 -24.31 -9.18 -15.35
C ARG A 219 -24.58 -8.53 -14.01
N ALA A 220 -25.70 -7.82 -13.98
CA ALA A 220 -26.31 -7.19 -12.82
C ALA A 220 -26.30 -8.09 -11.57
N PHE A 221 -25.78 -7.56 -10.47
CA PHE A 221 -26.21 -7.90 -9.13
C PHE A 221 -26.54 -6.60 -8.39
N GLY A 222 -27.75 -6.10 -8.66
CA GLY A 222 -28.43 -5.15 -7.80
C GLY A 222 -29.14 -5.92 -6.69
N VAL A 223 -28.77 -5.61 -5.45
CA VAL A 223 -29.60 -5.59 -4.23
C VAL A 223 -30.34 -6.88 -3.85
N GLU A 224 -29.76 -7.67 -2.96
CA GLU A 224 -30.50 -8.17 -1.79
C GLU A 224 -29.62 -8.09 -0.53
N LEU A 225 -30.19 -7.42 0.47
CA LEU A 225 -29.68 -7.21 1.82
C LEU A 225 -30.43 -8.19 2.74
N LEU A 226 -29.73 -8.65 3.80
CA LEU A 226 -30.21 -9.43 4.96
C LEU A 226 -30.49 -10.93 4.73
N THR A 227 -29.55 -11.79 5.16
CA THR A 227 -29.64 -12.57 6.42
C THR A 227 -28.57 -13.67 6.48
N ALA A 228 -27.95 -13.80 7.67
CA ALA A 228 -27.20 -14.96 8.17
C ALA A 228 -25.85 -15.27 7.46
N VAL A 229 -24.74 -15.63 8.12
CA VAL A 229 -24.56 -16.35 9.37
C VAL A 229 -23.27 -15.85 10.02
N MET A 230 -23.36 -15.44 11.29
CA MET A 230 -22.21 -15.42 12.19
C MET A 230 -21.90 -16.88 12.54
N SER A 231 -20.86 -17.45 11.95
CA SER A 231 -20.15 -18.62 12.47
C SER A 231 -18.89 -18.77 11.65
N ASP A 232 -17.77 -18.43 12.29
CA ASP A 232 -16.45 -19.08 12.17
C ASP A 232 -15.32 -18.07 12.43
N VAL A 233 -15.34 -17.49 13.64
CA VAL A 233 -14.11 -17.04 14.31
C VAL A 233 -14.23 -17.37 15.80
N VAL A 234 -14.27 -18.67 16.12
CA VAL A 234 -13.96 -19.18 17.46
C VAL A 234 -12.91 -20.26 17.31
N THR A 235 -11.65 -19.87 17.44
CA THR A 235 -10.63 -20.58 18.22
C THR A 235 -9.31 -19.81 18.11
N GLY A 236 -8.94 -19.11 19.19
CA GLY A 236 -7.56 -18.64 19.36
C GLY A 236 -7.36 -17.14 19.54
N LEU A 237 -8.04 -16.52 20.52
CA LEU A 237 -7.46 -15.38 21.26
C LEU A 237 -7.64 -15.61 22.77
N PRO A 238 -6.65 -15.22 23.60
CA PRO A 238 -6.61 -15.55 25.02
C PRO A 238 -7.67 -14.78 25.82
N VAL A 239 -8.30 -15.48 26.76
CA VAL A 239 -9.43 -15.12 27.63
C VAL A 239 -9.15 -13.95 28.61
N ALA A 240 -8.08 -13.17 28.42
CA ALA A 240 -7.63 -12.21 29.43
C ALA A 240 -8.22 -10.79 29.32
N MET A 241 -8.94 -10.44 28.25
CA MET A 241 -9.40 -9.05 28.02
C MET A 241 -10.93 -8.88 27.99
N PHE A 242 -11.69 -9.76 28.66
CA PHE A 242 -13.15 -9.67 28.74
C PHE A 242 -13.70 -9.50 30.17
N VAL A 243 -12.84 -9.28 31.17
CA VAL A 243 -13.26 -9.19 32.59
C VAL A 243 -13.28 -7.75 33.14
N LEU A 244 -13.08 -6.71 32.31
CA LEU A 244 -13.08 -5.32 32.79
C LEU A 244 -14.18 -4.39 32.23
N LEU A 245 -15.28 -4.94 31.70
CA LEU A 245 -16.45 -4.13 31.31
C LEU A 245 -17.79 -4.75 31.72
N MET A 246 -17.90 -5.19 32.97
CA MET A 246 -19.20 -5.46 33.61
C MET A 246 -19.19 -4.82 35.00
N GLY A 247 -19.38 -3.50 35.03
CA GLY A 247 -19.77 -2.76 36.23
C GLY A 247 -21.26 -2.46 36.17
N ASP A 248 -22.00 -3.08 37.08
CA ASP A 248 -23.37 -2.79 37.56
C ASP A 248 -24.45 -2.44 36.51
N PHE A 249 -25.14 -3.48 36.06
CA PHE A 249 -26.44 -3.38 35.38
C PHE A 249 -27.54 -3.41 36.46
N ASP A 250 -27.94 -2.24 36.96
CA ASP A 250 -29.21 -2.12 37.67
C ASP A 250 -30.34 -1.80 36.68
N ALA A 251 -31.50 -2.38 36.97
CA ALA A 251 -32.60 -2.58 36.06
C ALA A 251 -33.37 -1.28 35.77
N THR A 252 -33.01 -0.57 34.70
CA THR A 252 -34.00 0.19 33.91
C THR A 252 -33.40 0.55 32.55
N GLY A 253 -34.01 0.04 31.48
CA GLY A 253 -33.55 0.29 30.12
C GLY A 253 -33.65 1.76 29.73
N ALA A 254 -32.50 2.43 29.61
CA ALA A 254 -32.34 3.66 28.86
C ALA A 254 -30.90 3.71 28.29
N ILE A 255 -30.78 3.83 26.96
CA ILE A 255 -29.50 4.09 26.29
C ILE A 255 -29.22 5.59 26.42
N LEU A 256 -28.21 5.96 27.21
CA LEU A 256 -27.66 7.32 27.20
C LEU A 256 -26.46 7.37 26.25
N ALA A 257 -26.60 8.13 25.16
CA ALA A 257 -25.48 8.49 24.30
C ALA A 257 -24.60 9.53 25.01
N PHE A 258 -23.39 9.15 25.41
CA PHE A 258 -22.37 10.11 25.84
C PHE A 258 -21.64 10.68 24.62
N ARG A 259 -21.79 11.99 24.38
CA ARG A 259 -20.80 12.77 23.62
C ARG A 259 -19.64 13.09 24.56
N PRO A 260 -18.37 12.93 24.16
CA PRO A 260 -17.27 13.46 24.94
C PRO A 260 -17.21 14.97 24.71
N SER A 261 -17.71 15.74 25.68
CA SER A 261 -17.42 17.17 25.80
C SER A 261 -16.38 17.33 26.90
N LEU A 262 -15.26 17.95 26.53
CA LEU A 262 -14.20 18.40 27.44
C LEU A 262 -14.79 19.39 28.45
N ASP A 263 -14.75 19.08 29.74
CA ASP A 263 -15.20 19.98 30.80
C ASP A 263 -14.23 21.14 31.00
N GLY A 264 -14.81 22.35 31.06
CA GLY A 264 -14.42 23.43 31.96
C GLY A 264 -15.68 23.88 32.71
N PRO A 265 -15.60 24.32 33.98
CA PRO A 265 -16.79 24.49 34.81
C PRO A 265 -17.40 25.88 34.63
N ASP A 266 -18.73 25.98 34.52
CA ASP A 266 -19.53 27.05 35.15
C ASP A 266 -21.05 26.83 34.97
N LEU A 267 -21.73 26.61 36.10
CA LEU A 267 -23.00 27.17 36.58
C LEU A 267 -24.22 27.46 35.65
N LEU A 268 -25.36 26.88 36.07
CA LEU A 268 -26.79 27.30 36.00
C LEU A 268 -27.74 26.74 34.91
N GLY A 269 -28.75 25.98 35.36
CA GLY A 269 -30.15 26.06 34.87
C GLY A 269 -30.74 24.84 34.13
N PRO A 270 -31.95 24.33 34.49
CA PRO A 270 -32.58 23.17 33.83
C PRO A 270 -33.61 23.60 32.77
N ILE A 271 -33.73 22.89 31.64
CA ILE A 271 -34.98 22.91 30.86
C ILE A 271 -35.20 21.67 29.96
N PHE A 272 -36.32 21.01 30.27
CA PHE A 272 -37.29 20.22 29.49
C PHE A 272 -36.89 19.00 28.62
N SER A 273 -37.57 17.91 28.99
CA SER A 273 -37.74 16.62 28.32
C SER A 273 -38.71 16.71 27.13
N THR A 274 -38.46 15.94 26.07
CA THR A 274 -39.49 15.54 25.10
C THR A 274 -39.25 14.08 24.71
N VAL A 275 -40.22 13.24 25.08
CA VAL A 275 -40.37 11.83 24.72
C VAL A 275 -41.25 11.78 23.47
N ILE A 276 -40.82 11.06 22.42
CA ILE A 276 -41.75 10.52 21.41
C ILE A 276 -41.64 9.01 21.46
N SER A 277 -42.75 8.39 21.89
CA SER A 277 -42.99 6.96 21.92
C SER A 277 -43.40 6.42 20.56
N GLY A 278 -42.92 5.22 20.24
CA GLY A 278 -43.73 4.10 19.76
C GLY A 278 -44.25 4.11 18.32
N ILE A 279 -43.79 3.16 17.52
CA ILE A 279 -44.65 2.47 16.55
C ILE A 279 -44.45 0.96 16.70
N ASP A 280 -45.52 0.33 17.16
CA ASP A 280 -45.69 -1.12 17.28
C ASP A 280 -46.24 -1.70 15.98
N SER A 281 -45.94 -2.98 15.80
CA SER A 281 -46.39 -3.81 14.68
C SER A 281 -47.82 -4.30 14.87
N THR A 282 -48.65 -4.32 13.82
CA THR A 282 -49.69 -5.34 13.52
C THR A 282 -50.56 -4.89 12.35
N GLY A 283 -50.97 -5.83 11.46
CA GLY A 283 -52.17 -5.65 10.65
C GLY A 283 -52.08 -6.06 9.18
N PHE A 284 -52.23 -7.36 8.93
CA PHE A 284 -52.57 -7.97 7.64
C PHE A 284 -54.00 -7.54 7.20
N ALA A 285 -54.21 -7.12 5.94
CA ALA A 285 -55.40 -7.44 5.09
C ALA A 285 -55.54 -6.48 3.89
N GLY A 286 -55.76 -7.07 2.70
CA GLY A 286 -56.73 -6.53 1.74
C GLY A 286 -56.22 -5.75 0.52
N LEU A 287 -56.07 -6.47 -0.62
CA LEU A 287 -56.43 -5.96 -1.96
C LEU A 287 -57.90 -5.47 -1.95
N PRO A 288 -58.37 -4.52 -2.82
CA PRO A 288 -58.17 -4.56 -4.28
C PRO A 288 -58.07 -3.22 -5.05
N GLY A 289 -57.42 -3.28 -6.22
CA GLY A 289 -57.92 -2.74 -7.51
C GLY A 289 -57.97 -1.23 -7.76
N TRP A 290 -57.76 -0.92 -9.04
CA TRP A 290 -58.25 0.21 -9.85
C TRP A 290 -57.23 1.28 -10.31
N VAL A 291 -57.07 1.25 -11.65
CA VAL A 291 -56.57 2.22 -12.65
C VAL A 291 -55.06 2.39 -12.76
#